data_AF-A0A917F4A5-F1
#
_entry.id   AF-A0A917F4A5-F1
#
_cell.length_a   1.000
_cell.length_b   1.000
_cell.length_c   1.000
_cell.angle_alpha   90.00
_cell.angle_beta   90.00
_cell.angle_gamma   90.00
#
_symmetry.space_group_name_H-M   'P 1'
#
loop_
_entity.id
_entity.type
_entity.pdbx_description
1 polymer ?
#
loop_
_entity_poly.entity_id
_entity_poly.type
_entity_poly.pdbx_seq_one_letter_code
_entity_poly.pdbx_strand_id
1 'polypeptide(L)'
;MQTLYLAWGSKRALLRGYVEDALSGSAATPAQAAEHFSSDMSPIRRLHELASLVTDIAARASLGWTLYRDAAAIDPEIASDWNELQLLRHQLFTTIVSAIPDEALTPGLTRETAVDTAWALASPETFELLCHRLSYSLDDFRDWLSRTLPRALLAFPQDHN
;
A
#
# COMPACT_ATOMS: atom_id res chain seq x y z
N MET A 1 -23.68 -25.27 -28.09
CA MET A 1 -23.68 -24.25 -27.02
C MET A 1 -22.28 -23.71 -26.90
N GLN A 2 -21.99 -22.66 -27.66
CA GLN A 2 -20.65 -22.12 -27.87
C GLN A 2 -20.64 -20.72 -27.23
N THR A 3 -19.94 -20.65 -26.09
CA THR A 3 -19.15 -19.49 -25.64
C THR A 3 -19.83 -18.13 -25.55
N LEU A 4 -20.65 -17.94 -24.51
CA LEU A 4 -20.74 -16.64 -23.83
C LEU A 4 -19.40 -16.22 -23.17
N TYR A 5 -18.39 -17.09 -23.19
CA TYR A 5 -17.03 -16.83 -22.70
C TYR A 5 -16.16 -15.95 -23.61
N LEU A 6 -16.52 -15.76 -24.89
CA LEU A 6 -15.66 -15.08 -25.87
C LEU A 6 -15.90 -13.56 -25.99
N ALA A 7 -16.97 -13.03 -25.40
CA ALA A 7 -17.32 -11.61 -25.56
C ALA A 7 -16.77 -10.67 -24.46
N TRP A 8 -16.25 -11.22 -23.35
CA TRP A 8 -15.88 -10.42 -22.16
C TRP A 8 -14.40 -10.47 -21.73
N GLY A 9 -13.54 -11.17 -22.45
CA GLY A 9 -12.25 -11.61 -21.87
C GLY A 9 -12.49 -12.59 -20.72
N SER A 10 -11.42 -13.19 -20.17
CA SER A 10 -11.56 -14.05 -18.99
C SER A 10 -11.98 -13.21 -17.78
N LYS A 11 -12.71 -13.79 -16.80
CA LYS A 11 -13.01 -13.12 -15.51
C LYS A 11 -11.74 -12.57 -14.84
N ARG A 12 -10.60 -13.24 -15.04
CA ARG A 12 -9.26 -12.79 -14.67
C ARG A 12 -8.88 -11.46 -15.32
N ALA A 13 -9.08 -11.31 -16.64
CA ALA A 13 -8.77 -10.06 -17.35
C ALA A 13 -9.63 -8.88 -16.86
N LEU A 14 -10.92 -9.12 -16.58
CA LEU A 14 -11.79 -8.11 -15.99
C LEU A 14 -11.35 -7.71 -14.58
N LEU A 15 -11.00 -8.69 -13.73
CA LEU A 15 -10.54 -8.45 -12.37
C LEU A 15 -9.19 -7.71 -12.36
N ARG A 16 -8.27 -8.07 -13.27
CA ARG A 16 -6.99 -7.38 -13.47
C ARG A 16 -7.21 -5.94 -13.90
N GLY A 17 -8.02 -5.72 -14.93
CA GLY A 17 -8.33 -4.37 -15.41
C GLY A 17 -8.99 -3.49 -14.34
N TYR A 18 -9.89 -4.04 -13.52
CA TYR A 18 -10.51 -3.32 -12.41
C TYR A 18 -9.49 -2.91 -11.35
N VAL A 19 -8.58 -3.81 -10.95
CA VAL A 19 -7.56 -3.49 -9.94
C VAL A 19 -6.54 -2.49 -10.50
N GLU A 20 -6.09 -2.63 -11.74
CA GLU A 20 -5.18 -1.67 -12.39
C GLU A 20 -5.81 -0.27 -12.49
N ASP A 21 -7.09 -0.18 -12.84
CA ASP A 21 -7.85 1.09 -12.86
C ASP A 21 -7.99 1.69 -11.45
N ALA A 22 -8.37 0.89 -10.46
CA ALA A 22 -8.52 1.35 -9.07
C ALA A 22 -7.18 1.82 -8.46
N LEU A 23 -6.07 1.14 -8.81
CA LEU A 23 -4.72 1.46 -8.35
C LEU A 23 -4.16 2.73 -8.98
N SER A 24 -4.42 2.97 -10.26
CA SER A 24 -3.91 4.18 -10.93
C SER A 24 -4.51 5.45 -10.32
N GLY A 25 -5.82 5.51 -10.05
CA GLY A 25 -6.41 6.72 -9.47
C GLY A 25 -6.11 7.95 -10.35
N SER A 26 -5.51 9.02 -9.79
CA SER A 26 -5.06 10.19 -10.57
C SER A 26 -3.63 10.08 -11.12
N ALA A 27 -2.85 9.09 -10.68
CA ALA A 27 -1.48 8.86 -11.15
C ALA A 27 -1.47 7.66 -12.11
N ALA A 28 -0.99 7.83 -13.33
CA ALA A 28 -1.05 6.73 -14.31
C ALA A 28 -0.13 5.54 -13.95
N THR A 29 0.86 5.70 -13.06
CA THR A 29 1.78 4.63 -12.64
C THR A 29 2.29 4.78 -11.18
N PRO A 30 2.80 3.70 -10.54
CA PRO A 30 3.49 3.79 -9.25
C PRO A 30 4.69 4.75 -9.25
N ALA A 31 5.41 4.86 -10.37
CA ALA A 31 6.52 5.80 -10.51
C ALA A 31 6.06 7.25 -10.37
N GLN A 32 4.94 7.62 -10.98
CA GLN A 32 4.36 8.96 -10.85
C GLN A 32 3.83 9.23 -9.43
N ALA A 33 3.31 8.21 -8.75
CA ALA A 33 2.97 8.35 -7.33
C ALA A 33 4.22 8.63 -6.48
N ALA A 34 5.38 8.04 -6.82
CA ALA A 34 6.65 8.31 -6.16
C ALA A 34 7.22 9.72 -6.46
N GLU A 35 6.92 10.32 -7.62
CA GLU A 35 7.34 11.69 -7.98
C GLU A 35 6.80 12.77 -7.01
N HIS A 36 5.64 12.53 -6.39
CA HIS A 36 5.11 13.40 -5.33
C HIS A 36 6.04 13.49 -4.11
N PHE A 37 6.91 12.50 -3.92
CA PHE A 37 7.83 12.40 -2.79
C PHE A 37 9.21 12.97 -3.12
N SER A 38 9.30 14.29 -3.24
CA SER A 38 10.58 15.01 -3.42
C SER A 38 11.67 14.59 -2.42
N SER A 39 12.92 14.55 -2.87
CA SER A 39 14.11 14.26 -2.06
C SER A 39 14.24 15.14 -0.82
N ASP A 40 13.76 16.39 -0.90
CA ASP A 40 13.92 17.40 0.15
C ASP A 40 12.78 17.34 1.19
N MET A 41 11.84 16.42 1.02
CA MET A 41 10.73 16.21 1.93
C MET A 41 11.23 15.66 3.27
N SER A 42 10.84 16.30 4.37
CA SER A 42 11.18 15.82 5.71
C SER A 42 10.65 14.40 5.97
N PRO A 43 11.35 13.55 6.76
CA PRO A 43 10.92 12.17 7.02
C PRO A 43 9.50 12.06 7.57
N ILE A 44 9.11 12.97 8.48
CA ILE A 44 7.75 12.98 9.06
C ILE A 44 6.69 13.28 8.01
N ARG A 45 6.92 14.29 7.15
CA ARG A 45 5.98 14.66 6.10
C ARG A 45 5.84 13.53 5.08
N ARG A 46 6.95 12.90 4.71
CA ARG A 46 6.99 11.73 3.82
C ARG A 46 6.10 10.59 4.33
N LEU A 47 6.12 10.29 5.62
CA LEU A 47 5.27 9.24 6.20
C LEU A 47 3.78 9.65 6.27
N HIS A 48 3.46 10.93 6.46
CA HIS A 48 2.08 11.42 6.39
C HIS A 48 1.52 11.39 4.95
N GLU A 49 2.33 11.76 3.96
CA GLU A 49 1.95 11.67 2.54
C GLU A 49 1.76 10.20 2.13
N LEU A 50 2.61 9.29 2.64
CA LEU A 50 2.43 7.84 2.45
C LEU A 50 1.10 7.35 3.06
N ALA A 51 0.75 7.79 4.27
CA ALA A 51 -0.53 7.44 4.89
C ALA A 51 -1.73 7.92 4.06
N SER A 52 -1.65 9.13 3.48
CA SER A 52 -2.69 9.66 2.59
C SER A 52 -2.80 8.86 1.30
N LEU A 53 -1.67 8.59 0.64
CA LEU A 53 -1.63 7.79 -0.59
C LEU A 53 -2.25 6.40 -0.38
N VAL A 54 -1.86 5.72 0.70
CA VAL A 54 -2.39 4.38 1.02
C VAL A 54 -3.89 4.42 1.26
N THR A 55 -4.37 5.42 2.02
CA THR A 55 -5.80 5.57 2.32
C THR A 55 -6.61 5.78 1.05
N ASP A 56 -6.13 6.67 0.16
CA ASP A 56 -6.82 6.99 -1.08
C ASP A 56 -6.85 5.79 -2.05
N ILE A 57 -5.78 5.00 -2.10
CA ILE A 57 -5.74 3.75 -2.88
C ILE A 57 -6.71 2.73 -2.27
N ALA A 58 -6.67 2.51 -0.95
CA ALA A 58 -7.51 1.52 -0.30
C ALA A 58 -9.01 1.83 -0.43
N ALA A 59 -9.38 3.11 -0.41
CA ALA A 59 -10.75 3.57 -0.65
C ALA A 59 -11.30 3.14 -2.02
N ARG A 60 -10.42 3.06 -3.04
CA ARG A 60 -10.79 2.66 -4.40
C ARG A 60 -10.63 1.16 -4.67
N ALA A 61 -9.59 0.54 -4.08
CA ALA A 61 -9.11 -0.78 -4.47
C ALA A 61 -9.42 -1.90 -3.47
N SER A 62 -9.89 -1.61 -2.25
CA SER A 62 -10.08 -2.60 -1.18
C SER A 62 -10.95 -3.80 -1.56
N LEU A 63 -12.08 -3.56 -2.23
CA LEU A 63 -12.94 -4.63 -2.75
C LEU A 63 -12.20 -5.48 -3.78
N GLY A 64 -11.49 -4.82 -4.70
CA GLY A 64 -10.69 -5.48 -5.74
C GLY A 64 -9.62 -6.38 -5.14
N TRP A 65 -8.85 -5.89 -4.17
CA TRP A 65 -7.83 -6.67 -3.48
C TRP A 65 -8.40 -7.89 -2.77
N THR A 66 -9.53 -7.74 -2.08
CA THR A 66 -10.20 -8.86 -1.40
C THR A 66 -10.59 -9.95 -2.40
N LEU A 67 -11.26 -9.58 -3.49
CA LEU A 67 -11.65 -10.51 -4.55
C LEU A 67 -10.43 -11.16 -5.23
N TYR A 68 -9.37 -10.39 -5.46
CA TYR A 68 -8.14 -10.87 -6.07
C TYR A 68 -7.44 -11.92 -5.22
N ARG A 69 -7.28 -11.63 -3.93
CA ARG A 69 -6.68 -12.54 -2.95
C ARG A 69 -7.48 -13.84 -2.84
N ASP A 70 -8.81 -13.74 -2.74
CA ASP A 70 -9.67 -14.90 -2.59
C ASP A 70 -9.65 -15.78 -3.86
N ALA A 71 -9.60 -15.17 -5.05
CA ALA A 71 -9.46 -15.90 -6.31
C ALA A 71 -8.06 -16.52 -6.49
N ALA A 72 -7.00 -15.84 -6.05
CA ALA A 72 -5.63 -16.35 -6.06
C ALA A 72 -5.45 -17.63 -5.23
N ALA A 73 -6.31 -17.87 -4.23
CA ALA A 73 -6.24 -19.08 -3.42
C ALA A 73 -6.58 -20.38 -4.20
N ILE A 74 -7.26 -20.27 -5.35
CA ILE A 74 -7.75 -21.43 -6.12
C ILE A 74 -7.35 -21.41 -7.59
N ASP A 75 -6.82 -20.30 -8.10
CA ASP A 75 -6.40 -20.12 -9.49
C ASP A 75 -4.92 -19.67 -9.54
N PRO A 76 -3.98 -20.53 -10.00
CA PRO A 76 -2.55 -20.22 -10.04
C PRO A 76 -2.19 -19.03 -10.95
N GLU A 77 -3.00 -18.81 -11.98
CA GLU A 77 -2.81 -17.72 -12.93
C GLU A 77 -3.15 -16.37 -12.29
N ILE A 78 -4.22 -16.33 -11.50
CA ILE A 78 -4.57 -15.18 -10.65
C ILE A 78 -3.57 -15.02 -9.50
N ALA A 79 -3.07 -16.11 -8.92
CA ALA A 79 -2.02 -16.04 -7.90
C ALA A 79 -0.73 -15.38 -8.42
N SER A 80 -0.34 -15.67 -9.66
CA SER A 80 0.81 -15.02 -10.31
C SER A 80 0.61 -13.50 -10.41
N ASP A 81 -0.57 -13.06 -10.87
CA ASP A 81 -0.87 -11.64 -11.00
C ASP A 81 -0.95 -10.94 -9.62
N TRP A 82 -1.50 -11.63 -8.62
CA TRP A 82 -1.54 -11.12 -7.24
C TRP A 82 -0.14 -10.85 -6.73
N ASN A 83 0.78 -11.80 -6.92
CA ASN A 83 2.18 -11.67 -6.50
C ASN A 83 2.90 -10.53 -7.23
N GLU A 84 2.63 -10.34 -8.53
CA GLU A 84 3.14 -9.20 -9.29
C GLU A 84 2.68 -7.87 -8.68
N LEU A 85 1.39 -7.74 -8.35
CA LEU A 85 0.85 -6.55 -7.70
C LEU A 85 1.44 -6.31 -6.29
N GLN A 86 1.65 -7.38 -5.51
CA GLN A 86 2.32 -7.28 -4.20
C GLN A 86 3.76 -6.78 -4.35
N LEU A 87 4.50 -7.29 -5.34
CA LEU A 87 5.87 -6.90 -5.63
C LEU A 87 5.95 -5.42 -6.04
N LEU A 88 5.09 -4.96 -6.94
CA LEU A 88 5.03 -3.55 -7.35
C LEU A 88 4.72 -2.64 -6.16
N ARG A 89 3.81 -3.06 -5.27
CA ARG A 89 3.52 -2.31 -4.04
C ARG A 89 4.74 -2.26 -3.13
N HIS A 90 5.44 -3.39 -2.90
CA HIS A 90 6.64 -3.40 -2.07
C HIS A 90 7.77 -2.52 -2.65
N GLN A 91 7.93 -2.49 -3.98
CA GLN A 91 8.88 -1.60 -4.66
C GLN A 91 8.55 -0.12 -4.47
N LEU A 92 7.27 0.26 -4.51
CA LEU A 92 6.83 1.62 -4.21
C LEU A 92 7.19 2.02 -2.76
N PHE A 93 6.90 1.14 -1.79
CA PHE A 93 7.29 1.35 -0.39
C PHE A 93 8.80 1.44 -0.23
N THR A 94 9.55 0.57 -0.89
CA THR A 94 11.02 0.60 -0.92
C THR A 94 11.51 1.95 -1.39
N THR A 95 10.96 2.47 -2.49
CA THR A 95 11.34 3.77 -3.06
C THR A 95 11.04 4.92 -2.09
N ILE A 96 9.84 4.94 -1.52
CA ILE A 96 9.39 6.03 -0.64
C ILE A 96 10.15 6.02 0.68
N VAL A 97 10.24 4.87 1.35
CA VAL A 97 10.81 4.74 2.70
C VAL A 97 12.32 4.78 2.68
N SER A 98 12.98 4.26 1.65
CA SER A 98 14.44 4.35 1.52
C SER A 98 14.94 5.79 1.32
N ALA A 99 14.09 6.75 0.99
CA ALA A 99 14.52 8.15 0.96
C ALA A 99 14.70 8.75 2.37
N ILE A 100 14.30 8.04 3.44
CA ILE A 100 14.51 8.47 4.82
C ILE A 100 16.01 8.27 5.17
N PRO A 101 16.69 9.29 5.72
CA PRO A 101 18.08 9.15 6.18
C PRO A 101 18.17 8.14 7.34
N ASP A 102 19.25 7.36 7.39
CA ASP A 102 19.42 6.32 8.41
C ASP A 102 19.47 6.91 9.83
N GLU A 103 20.01 8.12 9.98
CA GLU A 103 20.05 8.87 11.25
C GLU A 103 18.67 9.32 11.76
N ALA A 104 17.67 9.36 10.87
CA ALA A 104 16.29 9.69 11.24
C ALA A 104 15.50 8.44 11.67
N LEU A 105 16.00 7.24 11.38
CA LEU A 105 15.33 5.99 11.76
C LEU A 105 15.49 5.69 13.25
N THR A 106 14.53 4.96 13.81
CA THR A 106 14.62 4.46 15.19
C THR A 106 15.92 3.65 15.37
N PRO A 107 16.68 3.86 16.47
CA PRO A 107 17.93 3.13 16.69
C PRO A 107 17.74 1.61 16.63
N GLY A 108 18.57 0.94 15.83
CA GLY A 108 18.50 -0.51 15.61
C GLY A 108 17.57 -0.95 14.47
N LEU A 109 16.80 -0.03 13.88
CA LEU A 109 16.00 -0.32 12.70
C LEU A 109 16.86 -0.21 11.44
N THR A 110 16.93 -1.28 10.65
CA THR A 110 17.57 -1.21 9.33
C THR A 110 16.57 -0.65 8.32
N ARG A 111 17.09 -0.09 7.23
CA ARG A 111 16.29 0.39 6.10
C ARG A 111 15.33 -0.68 5.55
N GLU A 112 15.79 -1.91 5.40
CA GLU A 112 14.98 -3.05 4.96
C GLU A 112 13.82 -3.30 5.93
N THR A 113 14.12 -3.40 7.23
CA THR A 113 13.07 -3.59 8.25
C THR A 113 12.11 -2.40 8.35
N ALA A 114 12.57 -1.18 8.05
CA ALA A 114 11.70 0.00 7.98
C ALA A 114 10.71 -0.09 6.81
N VAL A 115 11.17 -0.53 5.64
CA VAL A 115 10.32 -0.78 4.47
C VAL A 115 9.29 -1.86 4.78
N ASP A 116 9.72 -3.00 5.31
CA ASP A 116 8.82 -4.12 5.64
C ASP A 116 7.79 -3.74 6.70
N THR A 117 8.21 -2.97 7.71
CA THR A 117 7.32 -2.44 8.75
C THR A 117 6.26 -1.51 8.14
N ALA A 118 6.65 -0.58 7.28
CA ALA A 118 5.70 0.30 6.58
C ALA A 118 4.74 -0.51 5.71
N TRP A 119 5.26 -1.47 4.93
CA TRP A 119 4.48 -2.30 4.01
C TRP A 119 3.45 -3.16 4.74
N ALA A 120 3.79 -3.68 5.92
CA ALA A 120 2.88 -4.43 6.78
C ALA A 120 1.80 -3.54 7.43
N LEU A 121 2.19 -2.40 8.00
CA LEU A 121 1.25 -1.46 8.64
C LEU A 121 0.25 -0.87 7.65
N ALA A 122 0.68 -0.62 6.42
CA ALA A 122 -0.13 -0.04 5.35
C ALA A 122 -0.67 -1.10 4.36
N SER A 123 -0.81 -2.34 4.82
CA SER A 123 -1.27 -3.46 3.99
C SER A 123 -2.80 -3.44 3.76
N PRO A 124 -3.27 -4.08 2.67
CA PRO A 124 -4.70 -4.34 2.48
C PRO A 124 -5.35 -5.06 3.68
N GLU A 125 -4.61 -5.96 4.33
CA GLU A 125 -5.05 -6.70 5.51
C GLU A 125 -5.27 -5.78 6.72
N THR A 126 -4.38 -4.81 6.94
CA THR A 126 -4.55 -3.81 8.00
C THR A 126 -5.76 -2.91 7.73
N PHE A 127 -5.97 -2.52 6.47
CA PHE A 127 -7.17 -1.78 6.07
C PHE A 127 -8.45 -2.60 6.32
N GLU A 128 -8.47 -3.88 5.94
CA GLU A 128 -9.62 -4.77 6.17
C GLU A 128 -9.94 -4.89 7.67
N LEU A 129 -8.92 -5.13 8.48
CA LEU A 129 -9.10 -5.24 9.92
C LEU A 129 -9.66 -3.95 10.52
N LEU A 130 -9.07 -2.80 10.23
CA LEU A 130 -9.45 -1.54 10.87
C LEU A 130 -10.78 -0.99 10.32
N CYS A 131 -10.92 -0.91 9.00
CA CYS A 131 -12.09 -0.28 8.38
C CYS A 131 -13.30 -1.22 8.32
N HIS A 132 -13.11 -2.49 7.94
CA HIS A 132 -14.23 -3.41 7.77
C HIS A 132 -14.60 -4.14 9.07
N ARG A 133 -13.62 -4.56 9.87
CA ARG A 133 -13.91 -5.32 11.12
C ARG A 133 -14.06 -4.42 12.35
N LEU A 134 -13.29 -3.34 12.45
CA LEU A 134 -13.35 -2.39 13.58
C LEU A 134 -14.09 -1.09 13.24
N SER A 135 -14.66 -0.99 12.03
CA SER A 135 -15.53 0.12 11.61
C SER A 135 -14.87 1.50 11.63
N TYR A 136 -13.55 1.58 11.42
CA TYR A 136 -12.88 2.87 11.20
C TYR A 136 -13.42 3.54 9.94
N SER A 137 -13.61 4.86 9.99
CA SER A 137 -13.76 5.65 8.78
C SER A 137 -12.43 5.74 8.03
N LEU A 138 -12.46 6.18 6.77
CA LEU A 138 -11.22 6.43 6.01
C LEU A 138 -10.33 7.48 6.69
N ASP A 139 -10.94 8.48 7.35
CA ASP A 139 -10.20 9.51 8.07
C ASP A 139 -9.57 8.93 9.35
N ASP A 140 -10.29 8.09 10.09
CA ASP A 140 -9.73 7.39 11.26
C ASP A 140 -8.55 6.50 10.87
N PHE A 141 -8.65 5.81 9.72
CA PHE A 141 -7.57 4.98 9.19
C PHE A 141 -6.34 5.81 8.77
N ARG A 142 -6.57 6.92 8.06
CA ARG A 142 -5.52 7.87 7.68
C ARG A 142 -4.80 8.43 8.90
N ASP A 143 -5.55 8.83 9.92
CA ASP A 143 -5.02 9.39 11.17
C ASP A 143 -4.29 8.34 12.00
N TRP A 144 -4.77 7.10 11.97
CA TRP A 144 -4.08 5.98 12.59
C TRP A 144 -2.73 5.71 11.91
N LEU A 145 -2.69 5.62 10.58
CA LEU A 145 -1.44 5.45 9.83
C LEU A 145 -0.49 6.62 10.04
N SER A 146 -0.99 7.86 9.95
CA SER A 146 -0.19 9.08 10.09
C SER A 146 0.46 9.18 11.47
N ARG A 147 -0.16 8.62 12.52
CA ARG A 147 0.45 8.54 13.85
C ARG A 147 1.36 7.33 14.02
N THR A 148 0.99 6.19 13.43
CA THR A 148 1.67 4.90 13.68
C THR A 148 2.95 4.74 12.88
N LEU A 149 2.95 5.14 11.59
CA LEU A 149 4.13 5.04 10.73
C LEU A 149 5.32 5.83 11.29
N PRO A 150 5.20 7.13 11.67
CA PRO A 150 6.32 7.85 12.27
C PRO A 150 6.79 7.23 13.58
N ARG A 151 5.85 6.78 14.42
CA ARG A 151 6.17 6.14 15.71
C ARG A 151 6.94 4.83 15.55
N ALA A 152 6.63 4.08 14.51
CA ALA A 152 7.28 2.80 14.24
C ALA A 152 8.66 2.96 13.58
N LEU A 153 8.88 4.06 12.84
CA LEU A 153 10.04 4.17 11.95
C LEU A 153 11.05 5.24 12.36
N LEU A 154 10.62 6.34 12.99
CA LEU A 154 11.49 7.49 13.23
C LEU A 154 12.03 7.50 14.66
N ALA A 155 13.25 8.00 14.82
CA ALA A 155 13.77 8.37 16.13
C ALA A 155 13.03 9.59 16.66
N PHE A 156 12.53 9.50 17.89
CA PHE A 156 12.06 10.66 18.64
C PHE A 156 13.13 11.04 19.65
N PRO A 157 13.39 12.34 19.87
CA PRO A 157 14.28 12.78 20.93
C PRO A 157 13.88 12.08 22.23
N GLN A 158 14.80 11.30 22.80
CA GLN A 158 14.61 10.79 24.15
C GLN A 158 14.80 12.00 25.06
N ASP A 159 13.72 12.45 25.70
CA ASP A 159 13.84 13.39 26.81
C ASP A 159 14.68 12.70 27.88
N HIS A 160 15.96 13.05 27.96
CA HIS A 160 16.83 12.58 29.04
C HIS A 160 16.39 13.31 30.30
N ASN A 161 15.58 12.62 31.11
CA ASN A 161 15.25 13.03 32.48
C ASN A 161 16.38 12.61 33.43
#